data_AF-A0A954FLD6-F1
#
_entry.id   AF-A0A954FLD6-F1
#
_cell.length_a   1.000
_cell.length_b   1.000
_cell.length_c   1.000
_cell.angle_alpha   90.00
_cell.angle_beta   90.00
_cell.angle_gamma   90.00
#
_symmetry.space_group_name_H-M   'P 1'
#
loop_
_entity.id
_entity.type
_entity.pdbx_description
1 polymer ?
#
loop_
_entity_poly.entity_id
_entity_poly.type
_entity_poly.pdbx_seq_one_letter_code
_entity_poly.pdbx_strand_id
1 'polypeptide(L)'
;MVVIVFLGLAFALLAMLTIFVLMFVDVAFKPPQASSGPLRFGQAELSRPLESTGQAALPRKQIREVAAVAPPSLQGARSEAGIAVNRHLLLSRHTRHLRVLLLLIIGGFSGVILIRSQLIPHAYGDRGPYRAGALNEIASQPSLLTSDSSCLKCHTSVQEERAESPHQAVRCMHCHGNGHEHMAAALIAVDSPDHPIPPAGEWDGDFHTKMDLFKTQDRATCLSCHTSVVGMPKSFRSIDVAQHLAEQGAENVNARNVCFECHSGHSPGI
;
A
#
# COMPACT_ATOMS: atom_id res chain seq x y z
N MET A 1 -60.32 -1.63 -4.28
CA MET A 1 -59.49 -1.72 -3.05
C MET A 1 -58.13 -2.37 -3.28
N VAL A 2 -58.04 -3.55 -3.92
CA VAL A 2 -56.76 -4.27 -4.10
C VAL A 2 -55.67 -3.45 -4.80
N VAL A 3 -56.00 -2.72 -5.87
CA VAL A 3 -55.03 -1.90 -6.62
C VAL A 3 -54.42 -0.76 -5.78
N ILE A 4 -55.21 -0.15 -4.89
CA ILE A 4 -54.75 0.95 -4.03
C ILE A 4 -53.75 0.44 -2.98
N VAL A 5 -53.97 -0.76 -2.44
CA VAL A 5 -53.07 -1.40 -1.48
C VAL A 5 -51.73 -1.74 -2.14
N PHE A 6 -51.73 -2.26 -3.37
CA PHE A 6 -50.50 -2.56 -4.10
C PHE A 6 -49.71 -1.31 -4.48
N LEU A 7 -50.38 -0.21 -4.87
CA LEU A 7 -49.71 1.07 -5.12
C LEU A 7 -49.06 1.64 -3.85
N GLY A 8 -49.75 1.57 -2.71
CA GLY A 8 -49.20 2.02 -1.43
C GLY A 8 -47.96 1.24 -1.02
N LEU A 9 -47.99 -0.09 -1.18
CA LEU A 9 -46.85 -0.97 -0.85
C LEU A 9 -45.65 -0.72 -1.78
N ALA A 10 -45.88 -0.52 -3.08
CA ALA A 10 -44.84 -0.21 -4.04
C ALA A 10 -44.16 1.13 -3.72
N PHE A 11 -44.94 2.14 -3.31
CA PHE A 11 -44.41 3.45 -2.92
C PHE A 11 -43.57 3.38 -1.65
N ALA A 12 -44.02 2.61 -0.65
CA ALA A 12 -43.28 2.40 0.59
C ALA A 12 -41.94 1.68 0.35
N LEU A 13 -41.92 0.66 -0.51
CA LEU A 13 -40.70 -0.06 -0.87
C LEU A 13 -39.72 0.82 -1.67
N LEU A 14 -40.22 1.65 -2.58
CA LEU A 14 -39.39 2.60 -3.33
C LEU A 14 -38.78 3.66 -2.41
N ALA A 15 -39.56 4.18 -1.45
CA ALA A 15 -39.09 5.12 -0.45
C ALA A 15 -38.00 4.49 0.44
N MET A 16 -38.20 3.26 0.92
CA MET A 16 -37.19 2.54 1.70
C MET A 16 -35.92 2.28 0.89
N LEU A 17 -36.04 1.86 -0.37
CA LEU A 17 -34.89 1.66 -1.24
C LEU A 17 -34.13 2.97 -1.49
N THR A 18 -34.84 4.09 -1.65
CA THR A 18 -34.23 5.40 -1.86
C THR A 18 -33.49 5.88 -0.61
N ILE A 19 -34.10 5.78 0.58
CA ILE A 19 -33.45 6.11 1.85
C ILE A 19 -32.22 5.23 2.06
N PHE A 20 -32.35 3.93 1.76
CA PHE A 20 -31.27 2.98 1.88
C PHE A 20 -30.11 3.29 0.92
N VAL A 21 -30.38 3.64 -0.34
CA VAL A 21 -29.36 4.08 -1.30
C VAL A 21 -28.69 5.38 -0.82
N LEU A 22 -29.44 6.35 -0.33
CA LEU A 22 -28.88 7.62 0.15
C LEU A 22 -27.94 7.42 1.35
N MET A 23 -28.32 6.58 2.32
CA MET A 23 -27.46 6.29 3.47
C MET A 23 -26.17 5.56 3.08
N PHE A 24 -26.17 4.76 2.02
CA PHE A 24 -24.97 4.06 1.55
C PHE A 24 -24.11 4.91 0.61
N VAL A 25 -24.71 5.78 -0.20
CA VAL A 25 -23.96 6.72 -1.05
C VAL A 25 -23.21 7.74 -0.19
N ASP A 26 -23.80 8.26 0.90
CA ASP A 26 -23.12 9.18 1.81
C ASP A 26 -21.92 8.53 2.53
N VAL A 27 -21.98 7.24 2.85
CA VAL A 27 -20.85 6.51 3.46
C VAL A 27 -19.76 6.19 2.43
N ALA A 28 -20.12 5.94 1.19
CA ALA A 28 -19.15 5.65 0.12
C ALA A 28 -18.47 6.90 -0.44
N PHE A 29 -19.10 8.08 -0.33
CA PHE A 29 -18.65 9.32 -0.96
C PHE A 29 -18.51 10.51 -0.01
N LYS A 30 -18.42 10.30 1.31
CA LYS A 30 -18.02 11.42 2.19
C LYS A 30 -16.63 11.87 1.73
N PRO A 31 -16.50 13.07 1.11
CA PRO A 31 -15.20 13.52 0.63
C PRO A 31 -14.29 13.58 1.86
N PRO A 32 -13.00 13.19 1.71
CA PRO A 32 -12.06 13.34 2.81
C PRO A 32 -12.19 14.76 3.33
N GLN A 33 -12.53 14.93 4.62
CA GLN A 33 -12.55 16.25 5.20
C GLN A 33 -11.14 16.80 5.01
N ALA A 34 -11.02 17.80 4.14
CA ALA A 34 -9.76 18.47 3.87
C ALA A 34 -9.27 18.97 5.21
N SER A 35 -8.24 18.32 5.75
CA SER A 35 -7.51 18.87 6.87
C SER A 35 -7.01 20.22 6.38
N SER A 36 -7.44 21.30 7.03
CA SER A 36 -7.15 22.68 6.65
C SER A 36 -5.69 23.09 6.90
N GLY A 37 -4.76 22.13 6.82
CA GLY A 37 -3.33 22.38 6.81
C GLY A 37 -2.85 22.56 5.36
N PRO A 38 -1.98 23.53 5.06
CA PRO A 38 -1.53 23.79 3.70
C PRO A 38 -0.54 22.70 3.25
N LEU A 39 -1.05 21.53 2.85
CA LEU A 39 -0.26 20.56 2.10
C LEU A 39 -0.22 21.01 0.64
N ARG A 40 0.78 21.83 0.31
CA ARG A 40 1.17 22.12 -1.07
C ARG A 40 1.76 20.85 -1.70
N PHE A 41 0.88 19.97 -2.17
CA PHE A 41 1.28 18.94 -3.13
C PHE A 41 1.50 19.61 -4.48
N GLY A 42 2.77 19.76 -4.86
CA GLY A 42 3.15 20.19 -6.19
C GLY A 42 2.53 19.24 -7.22
N GLN A 43 1.74 19.80 -8.14
CA GLN A 43 1.28 19.11 -9.33
C GLN A 43 2.50 18.86 -10.22
N ALA A 44 3.13 17.70 -10.05
CA ALA A 44 4.10 17.19 -11.00
C ALA A 44 3.29 16.63 -12.19
N GLU A 45 3.26 17.43 -13.25
CA GLU A 45 2.69 17.09 -14.55
C GLU A 45 3.42 15.86 -15.11
N LEU A 46 2.79 14.70 -14.97
CA LEU A 46 3.33 13.43 -15.44
C LEU A 46 2.99 13.27 -16.94
N SER A 47 3.57 14.10 -17.79
CA SER A 47 3.53 13.95 -19.24
C SER A 47 4.79 13.23 -19.71
N ARG A 48 4.77 11.88 -19.63
CA ARG A 48 5.70 11.05 -20.40
C ARG A 48 4.93 10.13 -21.34
N PRO A 49 5.33 10.02 -22.62
CA PRO A 49 4.71 9.11 -23.56
C PRO A 49 5.04 7.68 -23.15
N LEU A 50 4.02 6.84 -23.00
CA LEU A 50 4.18 5.39 -22.96
C LEU A 50 4.67 4.94 -24.34
N GLU A 51 5.95 4.60 -24.44
CA GLU A 51 6.48 3.83 -25.57
C GLU A 51 5.74 2.48 -25.61
N SER A 52 4.97 2.30 -26.68
CA SER A 52 4.18 1.10 -26.94
C SER A 52 5.12 -0.05 -27.30
N THR A 53 5.38 -0.91 -26.34
CA THR A 53 5.99 -2.21 -26.58
C THR A 53 5.09 -3.01 -27.54
N GLY A 54 5.70 -3.39 -28.67
CA GLY A 54 5.04 -4.07 -29.78
C GLY A 54 4.34 -5.35 -29.35
N GLN A 55 3.01 -5.30 -29.35
CA GLN A 55 2.18 -6.51 -29.32
C GLN A 55 2.26 -7.20 -30.68
N ALA A 56 2.94 -8.34 -30.67
CA ALA A 56 2.98 -9.29 -31.76
C ALA A 56 1.55 -9.66 -32.19
N ALA A 57 1.24 -9.41 -33.45
CA ALA A 57 -0.02 -9.76 -34.08
C ALA A 57 -0.22 -11.28 -34.06
N LEU A 58 -1.28 -11.73 -33.41
CA LEU A 58 -1.73 -13.12 -33.48
C LEU A 58 -2.27 -13.44 -34.89
N PRO A 59 -2.01 -14.65 -35.42
CA PRO A 59 -2.45 -15.04 -36.75
C PRO A 59 -3.99 -15.14 -36.81
N ARG A 60 -4.56 -14.38 -37.76
CA ARG A 60 -5.98 -14.34 -38.12
C ARG A 60 -6.42 -15.72 -38.61
N LYS A 61 -6.89 -16.56 -37.70
CA LYS A 61 -7.45 -17.87 -38.03
C LYS A 61 -8.78 -17.68 -38.75
N GLN A 62 -8.75 -18.01 -40.05
CA GLN A 62 -9.84 -18.23 -41.00
C GLN A 62 -11.26 -18.19 -40.39
N ILE A 63 -11.95 -17.07 -40.60
CA ILE A 63 -13.40 -17.00 -40.50
C ILE A 63 -13.92 -17.80 -41.70
N ARG A 64 -14.38 -19.02 -41.43
CA ARG A 64 -14.99 -19.91 -42.41
C ARG A 64 -16.32 -19.28 -42.83
N GLU A 65 -16.40 -18.97 -44.12
CA GLU A 65 -17.57 -18.49 -44.84
C GLU A 65 -18.72 -19.49 -44.66
N VAL A 66 -19.66 -19.18 -43.77
CA VAL A 66 -20.90 -19.94 -43.62
C VAL A 66 -21.83 -19.46 -44.71
N ALA A 67 -21.94 -20.26 -45.77
CA ALA A 67 -22.86 -20.07 -46.86
C ALA A 67 -24.27 -19.77 -46.33
N ALA A 68 -24.84 -18.66 -46.81
CA ALA A 68 -26.23 -18.29 -46.59
C ALA A 68 -27.14 -19.34 -47.24
N VAL A 69 -27.60 -20.32 -46.45
CA VAL A 69 -28.70 -21.20 -46.84
C VAL A 69 -29.98 -20.36 -46.76
N ALA A 70 -30.52 -20.02 -47.93
CA ALA A 70 -31.81 -19.36 -48.05
C ALA A 70 -32.89 -20.23 -47.38
N PRO A 71 -33.70 -19.69 -46.46
CA PRO A 71 -34.78 -20.45 -45.86
C PRO A 71 -35.85 -20.77 -46.93
N PRO A 72 -36.44 -21.98 -46.91
CA PRO A 72 -37.54 -22.31 -47.81
C PRO A 72 -38.74 -21.41 -47.53
N SER A 73 -39.34 -20.91 -48.61
CA SER A 73 -40.56 -20.11 -48.62
C SER A 73 -41.73 -20.91 -48.04
N LEU A 74 -41.99 -20.72 -46.74
CA LEU A 74 -43.19 -21.23 -46.08
C LEU A 74 -44.37 -20.27 -46.35
N GLN A 75 -44.89 -20.31 -47.58
CA GLN A 75 -46.25 -19.87 -47.86
C GLN A 75 -47.21 -21.00 -47.45
N GLY A 76 -47.43 -21.10 -46.14
CA GLY A 76 -48.42 -21.99 -45.54
C GLY A 76 -49.45 -21.15 -44.80
N ALA A 77 -50.68 -21.18 -45.30
CA ALA A 77 -51.85 -20.48 -44.78
C ALA A 77 -51.97 -20.63 -43.25
N ARG A 78 -51.82 -19.52 -42.53
CA ARG A 78 -52.19 -19.44 -41.11
C ARG A 78 -53.71 -19.32 -41.04
N SER A 79 -54.37 -20.44 -40.80
CA SER A 79 -55.73 -20.45 -40.27
C SER A 79 -55.75 -19.66 -38.96
N GLU A 80 -56.66 -18.70 -38.85
CA GLU A 80 -56.94 -17.93 -37.63
C GLU A 80 -57.63 -18.79 -36.56
N ALA A 81 -56.98 -19.88 -36.15
CA ALA A 81 -57.35 -20.60 -34.95
C ALA A 81 -56.78 -19.80 -33.78
N GLY A 82 -57.64 -18.98 -33.17
CA GLY A 82 -57.34 -18.18 -31.99
C GLY A 82 -56.74 -19.03 -30.89
N ILE A 83 -55.40 -19.01 -30.77
CA ILE A 83 -54.70 -19.44 -29.57
C ILE A 83 -55.02 -18.35 -28.55
N ALA A 84 -56.09 -18.57 -27.79
CA ALA A 84 -56.31 -17.89 -26.52
C ALA A 84 -55.17 -18.31 -25.59
N VAL A 85 -53.99 -17.71 -25.78
CA VAL A 85 -52.85 -17.89 -24.89
C VAL A 85 -53.31 -17.35 -23.55
N ASN A 86 -53.58 -18.27 -22.63
CA ASN A 86 -54.07 -17.99 -21.31
C ASN A 86 -53.08 -17.04 -20.60
N ARG A 87 -53.40 -15.73 -20.64
CA ARG A 87 -52.56 -14.62 -20.13
C ARG A 87 -52.07 -14.87 -18.70
N HIS A 88 -52.86 -15.62 -17.93
CA HIS A 88 -52.56 -16.03 -16.56
C HIS A 88 -51.36 -16.98 -16.43
N LEU A 89 -51.12 -17.86 -17.42
CA LEU A 89 -50.00 -18.81 -17.42
C LEU A 89 -48.67 -18.18 -17.87
N LEU A 90 -48.72 -17.15 -18.72
CA LEU A 90 -47.53 -16.36 -19.06
C LEU A 90 -47.12 -15.46 -17.89
N LEU A 91 -48.07 -14.79 -17.23
CA LEU A 91 -47.80 -13.97 -16.04
C LEU A 91 -47.12 -14.79 -14.92
N SER A 92 -47.59 -16.02 -14.65
CA SER A 92 -47.03 -16.84 -13.57
C SER A 92 -45.58 -17.29 -13.83
N ARG A 93 -45.21 -17.58 -15.08
CA ARG A 93 -43.80 -17.85 -15.47
C ARG A 93 -42.92 -16.61 -15.30
N HIS A 94 -43.39 -15.43 -15.74
CA HIS A 94 -42.64 -14.18 -15.56
C HIS A 94 -42.43 -13.81 -14.08
N THR A 95 -43.42 -14.05 -13.21
CA THR A 95 -43.25 -13.79 -11.77
C THR A 95 -42.25 -14.73 -11.08
N ARG A 96 -42.01 -15.94 -11.60
CA ARG A 96 -41.02 -16.86 -11.02
C ARG A 96 -39.61 -16.37 -11.25
N HIS A 97 -39.27 -16.00 -12.50
CA HIS A 97 -37.94 -15.46 -12.82
C HIS A 97 -37.66 -14.15 -12.08
N LEU A 98 -38.67 -13.28 -11.99
CA LEU A 98 -38.54 -12.03 -11.23
C LEU A 98 -38.31 -12.27 -9.73
N ARG A 99 -39.02 -13.23 -9.11
CA ARG A 99 -38.81 -13.61 -7.71
C ARG A 99 -37.41 -14.18 -7.46
N VAL A 100 -36.92 -15.06 -8.33
CA VAL A 100 -35.56 -15.62 -8.22
C VAL A 100 -34.51 -14.53 -8.36
N LEU A 101 -34.64 -13.64 -9.35
CA LEU A 101 -33.73 -12.52 -9.53
C LEU A 101 -33.72 -11.60 -8.31
N LEU A 102 -34.89 -11.26 -7.77
CA LEU A 102 -35.00 -10.43 -6.58
C LEU A 102 -34.29 -11.07 -5.37
N LEU A 103 -34.47 -12.37 -5.16
CA LEU A 103 -33.78 -13.10 -4.08
C LEU A 103 -32.25 -13.12 -4.27
N LEU A 104 -31.77 -13.26 -5.51
CA LEU A 104 -30.32 -13.21 -5.79
C LEU A 104 -29.74 -11.82 -5.55
N ILE A 105 -30.45 -10.76 -5.93
CA ILE A 105 -30.02 -9.37 -5.68
C ILE A 105 -29.97 -9.12 -4.17
N ILE A 106 -31.04 -9.45 -3.43
CA ILE A 106 -31.10 -9.26 -1.97
C ILE A 106 -30.05 -10.12 -1.27
N GLY A 107 -29.90 -11.38 -1.67
CA GLY A 107 -28.93 -12.31 -1.10
C GLY A 107 -27.49 -11.85 -1.35
N GLY A 108 -27.16 -11.49 -2.60
CA GLY A 108 -25.84 -10.99 -2.96
C GLY A 108 -25.51 -9.66 -2.28
N PHE A 109 -26.46 -8.72 -2.27
CA PHE A 109 -26.28 -7.43 -1.62
C PHE A 109 -26.09 -7.56 -0.10
N SER A 110 -26.94 -8.36 0.57
CA SER A 110 -26.77 -8.70 1.99
C SER A 110 -25.42 -9.36 2.26
N GLY A 111 -25.01 -10.27 1.37
CA GLY A 111 -23.70 -10.93 1.44
C GLY A 111 -22.53 -9.93 1.39
N VAL A 112 -22.59 -8.96 0.49
CA VAL A 112 -21.56 -7.90 0.39
C VAL A 112 -21.51 -7.05 1.66
N ILE A 113 -22.66 -6.67 2.22
CA ILE A 113 -22.70 -5.91 3.49
C ILE A 113 -22.06 -6.70 4.62
N LEU A 114 -22.45 -7.97 4.78
CA LEU A 114 -21.93 -8.84 5.84
C LEU A 114 -20.43 -9.06 5.72
N ILE A 115 -19.93 -9.31 4.49
CA ILE A 115 -18.50 -9.45 4.25
C ILE A 115 -17.78 -8.13 4.57
N ARG A 116 -18.31 -7.01 4.11
CA ARG A 116 -17.73 -5.68 4.35
C ARG A 116 -17.69 -5.33 5.83
N SER A 117 -18.74 -5.62 6.60
CA SER A 117 -18.77 -5.33 8.04
C SER A 117 -17.76 -6.15 8.84
N GLN A 118 -17.34 -7.31 8.33
CA GLN A 118 -16.33 -8.16 8.95
C GLN A 118 -14.90 -7.76 8.52
N LEU A 119 -14.71 -7.36 7.26
CA LEU A 119 -13.39 -7.06 6.70
C LEU A 119 -12.92 -5.62 6.91
N ILE A 120 -13.83 -4.67 7.11
CA ILE A 120 -13.50 -3.25 7.32
C ILE A 120 -13.57 -2.93 8.81
N PRO A 121 -12.42 -2.65 9.47
CA PRO A 121 -12.40 -2.32 10.87
C PRO A 121 -13.17 -1.03 11.15
N HIS A 122 -13.78 -0.93 12.32
CA HIS A 122 -14.64 0.19 12.69
C HIS A 122 -13.93 1.57 12.69
N ALA A 123 -12.60 1.57 12.79
CA ALA A 123 -11.74 2.76 12.75
C ALA A 123 -11.15 3.07 11.35
N TYR A 124 -11.60 2.38 10.30
CA TYR A 124 -11.20 2.67 8.93
C TYR A 124 -11.89 3.95 8.43
N GLY A 125 -11.14 4.89 7.88
CA GLY A 125 -11.70 6.16 7.37
C GLY A 125 -11.48 7.36 8.30
N ASP A 126 -11.31 7.14 9.59
CA ASP A 126 -11.19 8.21 10.60
C ASP A 126 -10.01 9.17 10.33
N ARG A 127 -8.95 8.70 9.67
CA ARG A 127 -7.77 9.48 9.28
C ARG A 127 -7.42 9.32 7.78
N GLY A 128 -8.44 9.20 6.93
CA GLY A 128 -8.28 8.91 5.50
C GLY A 128 -8.35 7.41 5.19
N PRO A 129 -7.72 6.90 4.11
CA PRO A 129 -7.83 5.50 3.67
C PRO A 129 -7.06 4.50 4.56
N TYR A 130 -6.91 4.82 5.84
CA TYR A 130 -6.13 4.07 6.83
C TYR A 130 -6.99 3.74 8.04
N ARG A 131 -6.57 2.71 8.78
CA ARG A 131 -7.18 2.30 10.05
C ARG A 131 -6.58 3.12 11.19
N ALA A 132 -7.34 4.03 11.77
CA ALA A 132 -6.82 4.95 12.78
C ALA A 132 -6.28 4.25 14.04
N GLY A 133 -6.88 3.11 14.42
CA GLY A 133 -6.40 2.29 15.55
C GLY A 133 -5.06 1.57 15.30
N ALA A 134 -4.62 1.43 14.04
CA ALA A 134 -3.40 0.69 13.71
C ALA A 134 -2.15 1.30 14.35
N LEU A 135 -2.07 2.63 14.44
CA LEU A 135 -0.91 3.30 15.06
C LEU A 135 -0.78 2.96 16.55
N ASN A 136 -1.89 2.97 17.28
CA ASN A 136 -1.88 2.62 18.71
C ASN A 136 -1.56 1.15 18.93
N GLU A 137 -2.09 0.27 18.09
CA GLU A 137 -1.78 -1.16 18.15
C GLU A 137 -0.31 -1.44 17.87
N ILE A 138 0.26 -0.86 16.79
CA ILE A 138 1.69 -0.99 16.46
C ILE A 138 2.55 -0.41 17.58
N ALA A 139 2.18 0.75 18.12
CA ALA A 139 2.91 1.36 19.23
C ALA A 139 2.82 0.53 20.53
N SER A 140 1.76 -0.27 20.71
CA SER A 140 1.60 -1.16 21.86
C SER A 140 2.36 -2.49 21.72
N GLN A 141 2.85 -2.82 20.52
CA GLN A 141 3.68 -4.00 20.33
C GLN A 141 5.04 -3.79 21.01
N PRO A 142 5.64 -4.83 21.60
CA PRO A 142 7.02 -4.76 22.07
C PRO A 142 7.93 -4.32 20.93
N SER A 143 8.69 -3.23 21.13
CA SER A 143 9.66 -2.78 20.14
C SER A 143 10.74 -3.84 20.01
N LEU A 144 10.78 -4.52 18.87
CA LEU A 144 11.93 -5.33 18.49
C LEU A 144 13.15 -4.47 18.20
N LEU A 145 12.96 -3.17 17.98
CA LEU A 145 14.02 -2.22 17.68
C LEU A 145 14.56 -1.58 18.96
N THR A 146 15.86 -1.64 19.15
CA THR A 146 16.58 -1.07 20.30
C THR A 146 16.55 0.47 20.30
N SER A 147 16.15 1.12 21.39
CA SER A 147 16.28 2.58 21.46
C SER A 147 17.74 3.04 21.60
N ASP A 148 18.09 4.18 21.01
CA ASP A 148 19.43 4.80 21.15
C ASP A 148 19.84 4.95 22.62
N SER A 149 18.89 5.28 23.50
CA SER A 149 19.12 5.39 24.95
C SER A 149 19.67 4.12 25.60
N SER A 150 19.46 2.94 25.02
CA SER A 150 20.06 1.70 25.50
C SER A 150 21.54 1.63 25.16
N CYS A 151 21.92 2.04 23.95
CA CYS A 151 23.32 2.09 23.51
C CYS A 151 24.11 3.17 24.28
N LEU A 152 23.50 4.33 24.51
CA LEU A 152 24.15 5.49 25.13
C LEU A 152 24.45 5.32 26.63
N LYS A 153 23.94 4.27 27.28
CA LYS A 153 24.35 3.91 28.65
C LYS A 153 25.84 3.57 28.75
N CYS A 154 26.40 3.03 27.68
CA CYS A 154 27.81 2.61 27.61
C CYS A 154 28.62 3.42 26.59
N HIS A 155 27.97 4.01 25.58
CA HIS A 155 28.62 4.78 24.51
C HIS A 155 28.31 6.29 24.59
N THR A 156 28.59 6.91 25.75
CA THR A 156 28.26 8.33 25.98
C THR A 156 29.05 9.28 25.08
N SER A 157 30.31 8.97 24.74
CA SER A 157 31.13 9.80 23.85
C SER A 157 30.51 10.00 22.47
N VAL A 158 29.80 8.98 21.95
CA VAL A 158 29.09 9.05 20.67
C VAL A 158 27.91 10.02 20.73
N GLN A 159 27.27 10.15 21.90
CA GLN A 159 26.20 11.13 22.07
C GLN A 159 26.70 12.55 21.88
N GLU A 160 27.86 12.87 22.45
CA GLU A 160 28.48 14.19 22.36
C GLU A 160 28.90 14.49 20.92
N GLU A 161 29.55 13.53 20.23
CA GLU A 161 29.94 13.70 18.82
C GLU A 161 28.72 13.92 17.91
N ARG A 162 27.61 13.22 18.17
CA ARG A 162 26.40 13.26 17.34
C ARG A 162 25.42 14.37 17.74
N ALA A 163 25.61 15.05 18.87
CA ALA A 163 24.63 15.98 19.44
C ALA A 163 24.25 17.12 18.47
N GLU A 164 25.22 17.60 17.69
CA GLU A 164 25.05 18.70 16.73
C GLU A 164 25.00 18.20 15.27
N SER A 165 25.01 16.88 15.08
CA SER A 165 25.04 16.26 13.77
C SER A 165 23.65 16.25 13.11
N PRO A 166 23.55 16.45 11.78
CA PRO A 166 22.32 16.21 11.04
C PRO A 166 21.75 14.78 11.22
N HIS A 167 22.61 13.83 11.62
CA HIS A 167 22.21 12.47 11.91
C HIS A 167 21.60 12.27 13.31
N GLN A 168 21.39 13.30 14.13
CA GLN A 168 20.74 13.17 15.45
C GLN A 168 19.34 12.51 15.37
N ALA A 169 18.63 12.63 14.24
CA ALA A 169 17.36 11.94 14.03
C ALA A 169 17.48 10.47 13.57
N VAL A 170 18.65 10.05 13.08
CA VAL A 170 18.91 8.71 12.52
C VAL A 170 19.40 7.74 13.60
N ARG A 171 18.52 6.87 14.09
CA ARG A 171 18.85 5.95 15.20
C ARG A 171 20.06 5.07 14.92
N CYS A 172 20.80 4.70 15.98
CA CYS A 172 22.04 3.93 15.91
C CYS A 172 21.90 2.67 15.03
N MET A 173 20.75 1.98 15.12
CA MET A 173 20.50 0.73 14.40
C MET A 173 20.46 0.85 12.87
N HIS A 174 20.13 2.03 12.34
CA HIS A 174 20.04 2.20 10.88
C HIS A 174 21.42 2.08 10.22
N CYS A 175 22.46 2.38 11.01
CA CYS A 175 23.83 2.15 10.61
C CYS A 175 24.35 0.86 11.24
N HIS A 176 24.27 0.66 12.56
CA HIS A 176 25.01 -0.41 13.22
C HIS A 176 24.31 -1.77 13.33
N GLY A 177 23.03 -1.90 12.96
CA GLY A 177 22.22 -3.08 13.27
C GLY A 177 21.55 -3.02 14.64
N ASN A 178 20.78 -4.05 15.01
CA ASN A 178 19.92 -4.00 16.19
C ASN A 178 20.67 -4.12 17.54
N GLY A 179 21.84 -4.78 17.55
CA GLY A 179 22.72 -4.91 18.71
C GLY A 179 22.12 -5.67 19.89
N HIS A 180 21.16 -6.58 19.68
CA HIS A 180 20.53 -7.35 20.74
C HIS A 180 21.49 -8.26 21.48
N GLU A 181 22.29 -9.02 20.75
CA GLU A 181 23.27 -9.96 21.33
C GLU A 181 24.40 -9.17 22.00
N HIS A 182 24.85 -8.09 21.37
CA HIS A 182 25.85 -7.19 21.96
C HIS A 182 25.36 -6.60 23.30
N MET A 183 24.14 -6.08 23.35
CA MET A 183 23.57 -5.54 24.59
C MET A 183 23.36 -6.63 25.65
N ALA A 184 22.90 -7.82 25.26
CA ALA A 184 22.72 -8.92 26.20
C ALA A 184 24.05 -9.32 26.85
N ALA A 185 25.13 -9.43 26.06
CA ALA A 185 26.47 -9.66 26.58
C ALA A 185 26.95 -8.50 27.47
N ALA A 186 26.71 -7.25 27.04
CA ALA A 186 27.10 -6.07 27.81
C ALA A 186 26.39 -5.99 29.16
N LEU A 187 25.11 -6.35 29.25
CA LEU A 187 24.36 -6.39 30.51
C LEU A 187 24.92 -7.44 31.47
N ILE A 188 25.33 -8.61 30.97
CA ILE A 188 26.01 -9.62 31.80
C ILE A 188 27.36 -9.08 32.29
N ALA A 189 28.08 -8.37 31.42
CA ALA A 189 29.39 -7.80 31.75
C ALA A 189 29.34 -6.68 32.82
N VAL A 190 28.18 -6.03 33.02
CA VAL A 190 27.98 -5.09 34.13
C VAL A 190 28.14 -5.77 35.49
N ASP A 191 27.57 -6.97 35.64
CA ASP A 191 27.62 -7.75 36.90
C ASP A 191 28.83 -8.69 36.95
N SER A 192 29.45 -9.00 35.81
CA SER A 192 30.59 -9.90 35.67
C SER A 192 31.61 -9.31 34.70
N PRO A 193 32.54 -8.45 35.18
CA PRO A 193 33.45 -7.67 34.32
C PRO A 193 34.31 -8.49 33.35
N ASP A 194 34.56 -9.77 33.68
CA ASP A 194 35.32 -10.69 32.82
C ASP A 194 34.48 -11.31 31.70
N HIS A 195 33.17 -11.07 31.65
CA HIS A 195 32.30 -11.58 30.59
C HIS A 195 32.66 -10.92 29.25
N PRO A 196 33.00 -11.70 28.21
CA PRO A 196 33.41 -11.14 26.94
C PRO A 196 32.24 -10.50 26.21
N ILE A 197 32.42 -9.26 25.75
CA ILE A 197 31.51 -8.61 24.83
C ILE A 197 32.13 -8.70 23.44
N PRO A 198 31.52 -9.44 22.49
CA PRO A 198 32.07 -9.50 21.14
C PRO A 198 32.05 -8.09 20.51
N PRO A 199 33.17 -7.67 19.88
CA PRO A 199 33.21 -6.39 19.19
C PRO A 199 32.28 -6.43 17.97
N ALA A 200 31.81 -5.26 17.54
CA ALA A 200 31.09 -5.12 16.29
C ALA A 200 31.93 -5.67 15.11
N GLY A 201 31.34 -6.56 14.31
CA GLY A 201 31.97 -7.12 13.13
C GLY A 201 32.06 -6.11 11.98
N GLU A 202 32.82 -6.44 10.94
CA GLU A 202 32.71 -5.73 9.67
C GLU A 202 31.44 -6.18 8.95
N TRP A 203 30.71 -5.23 8.35
CA TRP A 203 29.57 -5.58 7.51
C TRP A 203 30.03 -6.34 6.26
N ASP A 204 29.32 -7.38 5.88
CA ASP A 204 29.65 -8.24 4.73
C ASP A 204 29.14 -7.70 3.38
N GLY A 205 28.38 -6.60 3.40
CA GLY A 205 27.83 -5.98 2.20
C GLY A 205 26.46 -6.54 1.76
N ASP A 206 25.89 -7.48 2.51
CA ASP A 206 24.55 -8.00 2.28
C ASP A 206 23.61 -7.53 3.41
N PHE A 207 22.47 -6.95 3.05
CA PHE A 207 21.47 -6.54 4.04
C PHE A 207 20.60 -7.72 4.52
N HIS A 208 20.71 -8.89 3.88
CA HIS A 208 19.94 -10.08 4.26
C HIS A 208 20.67 -11.00 5.24
N THR A 209 21.96 -10.80 5.45
CA THR A 209 22.73 -11.60 6.40
C THR A 209 22.38 -11.21 7.83
N LYS A 210 22.35 -12.21 8.72
CA LYS A 210 21.96 -12.01 10.11
C LYS A 210 23.17 -11.53 10.90
N MET A 211 23.43 -10.23 10.87
CA MET A 211 24.46 -9.60 11.69
C MET A 211 23.81 -8.72 12.76
N ASP A 212 24.11 -9.01 14.04
CA ASP A 212 23.51 -8.29 15.17
C ASP A 212 24.04 -6.85 15.27
N LEU A 213 25.36 -6.70 15.23
CA LEU A 213 26.05 -5.42 15.35
C LEU A 213 27.25 -5.35 14.39
N PHE A 214 27.36 -4.26 13.64
CA PHE A 214 28.46 -4.05 12.69
C PHE A 214 29.00 -2.62 12.68
N LYS A 215 30.26 -2.49 12.27
CA LYS A 215 30.92 -1.21 12.01
C LYS A 215 30.54 -0.73 10.62
N THR A 216 29.95 0.45 10.53
CA THR A 216 29.55 1.06 9.28
C THR A 216 30.59 2.04 8.80
N GLN A 217 31.45 1.54 7.91
CA GLN A 217 32.31 2.38 7.08
C GLN A 217 32.08 2.06 5.61
N ASP A 218 30.90 1.55 5.25
CA ASP A 218 30.61 1.17 3.88
C ASP A 218 29.75 2.24 3.20
N ARG A 219 30.17 2.68 2.01
CA ARG A 219 29.47 3.64 1.17
C ARG A 219 28.04 3.20 0.87
N ALA A 220 27.76 1.91 0.75
CA ALA A 220 26.41 1.44 0.48
C ALA A 220 25.43 1.78 1.63
N THR A 221 25.90 1.83 2.88
CA THR A 221 25.08 2.32 4.00
C THR A 221 24.72 3.79 3.82
N CYS A 222 25.71 4.66 3.52
CA CYS A 222 25.48 6.09 3.31
C CYS A 222 24.55 6.35 2.11
N LEU A 223 24.80 5.63 1.01
CA LEU A 223 24.09 5.78 -0.25
C LEU A 223 22.67 5.21 -0.23
N SER A 224 22.29 4.43 0.78
CA SER A 224 20.90 4.01 1.00
C SER A 224 19.96 5.21 1.18
N CYS A 225 20.48 6.31 1.73
CA CYS A 225 19.75 7.55 1.96
C CYS A 225 20.24 8.70 1.08
N HIS A 226 21.56 8.85 0.89
CA HIS A 226 22.15 10.04 0.25
C HIS A 226 22.24 9.96 -1.28
N THR A 227 21.82 8.86 -1.91
CA THR A 227 21.72 8.81 -3.38
C THR A 227 20.58 9.70 -3.85
N SER A 228 20.85 10.53 -4.86
CA SER A 228 19.78 11.28 -5.53
C SER A 228 18.84 10.32 -6.26
N VAL A 229 17.58 10.27 -5.80
CA VAL A 229 16.53 9.46 -6.41
C VAL A 229 15.32 10.32 -6.78
N VAL A 230 14.55 9.88 -7.77
CA VAL A 230 13.35 10.58 -8.22
C VAL A 230 12.35 10.71 -7.07
N GLY A 231 11.87 11.92 -6.83
CA GLY A 231 10.89 12.23 -5.78
C GLY A 231 11.49 12.62 -4.42
N MET A 232 12.82 12.54 -4.26
CA MET A 232 13.49 13.04 -3.06
C MET A 232 13.37 14.57 -2.97
N PRO A 233 13.03 15.15 -1.80
CA PRO A 233 12.91 16.59 -1.65
C PRO A 233 14.22 17.30 -1.97
N LYS A 234 14.17 18.44 -2.68
CA LYS A 234 15.36 19.26 -2.97
C LYS A 234 16.11 19.74 -1.72
N SER A 235 15.41 19.85 -0.59
CA SER A 235 15.99 20.24 0.70
C SER A 235 16.71 19.09 1.40
N PHE A 236 16.53 17.85 0.96
CA PHE A 236 17.26 16.71 1.48
C PHE A 236 18.67 16.71 0.88
N ARG A 237 19.68 16.44 1.73
CA ARG A 237 21.10 16.47 1.34
C ARG A 237 21.50 15.21 0.55
N SER A 238 20.87 15.00 -0.60
CA SER A 238 21.28 13.96 -1.54
C SER A 238 22.43 14.44 -2.43
N ILE A 239 23.23 13.49 -2.91
CA ILE A 239 24.37 13.74 -3.79
C ILE A 239 24.24 12.92 -5.08
N ASP A 240 24.79 13.47 -6.17
CA ASP A 240 25.26 12.64 -7.27
C ASP A 240 26.64 12.10 -6.89
N VAL A 241 26.74 10.78 -6.73
CA VAL A 241 27.93 10.13 -6.16
C VAL A 241 29.16 10.33 -7.04
N ALA A 242 28.99 10.23 -8.36
CA ALA A 242 30.10 10.34 -9.30
C ALA A 242 30.64 11.77 -9.36
N GLN A 243 29.73 12.75 -9.43
CA GLN A 243 30.09 14.16 -9.42
C GLN A 243 30.75 14.54 -8.08
N HIS A 244 30.13 14.18 -6.96
CA HIS A 244 30.63 14.55 -5.63
C HIS A 244 32.04 14.00 -5.39
N LEU A 245 32.27 12.71 -5.64
CA LEU A 245 33.59 12.11 -5.44
C LEU A 245 34.66 12.69 -6.38
N ALA A 246 34.29 13.04 -7.61
CA ALA A 246 35.18 13.72 -8.54
C ALA A 246 35.55 15.14 -8.06
N GLU A 247 34.58 15.89 -7.53
CA GLU A 247 34.79 17.24 -6.97
C GLU A 247 35.65 17.22 -5.70
N GLN A 248 35.54 16.17 -4.88
CA GLN A 248 36.39 15.99 -3.69
C GLN A 248 37.78 15.41 -4.02
N GLY A 249 38.03 15.00 -5.27
CA GLY A 249 39.31 14.42 -5.68
C GLY A 249 39.56 13.01 -5.13
N ALA A 250 38.51 12.22 -4.89
CA ALA A 250 38.66 10.87 -4.38
C ALA A 250 39.38 9.96 -5.40
N GLU A 251 40.47 9.32 -4.98
CA GLU A 251 41.28 8.47 -5.85
C GLU A 251 40.61 7.12 -6.12
N ASN A 252 40.01 6.51 -5.08
CA ASN A 252 39.32 5.23 -5.19
C ASN A 252 37.82 5.37 -4.99
N VAL A 253 37.14 5.82 -6.05
CA VAL A 253 35.68 6.03 -6.04
C VAL A 253 34.86 4.80 -5.65
N ASN A 254 35.43 3.59 -5.75
CA ASN A 254 34.77 2.32 -5.44
C ASN A 254 35.22 1.70 -4.11
N ALA A 255 36.09 2.37 -3.33
CA ALA A 255 36.44 1.89 -2.01
C ALA A 255 35.20 1.84 -1.11
N ARG A 256 35.09 0.78 -0.29
CA ARG A 256 33.98 0.62 0.66
C ARG A 256 33.90 1.82 1.59
N ASN A 257 35.04 2.30 2.09
CA ASN A 257 35.16 3.41 3.02
C ASN A 257 35.43 4.78 2.37
N VAL A 258 35.19 4.94 1.06
CA VAL A 258 35.52 6.20 0.35
C VAL A 258 34.92 7.44 1.01
N CYS A 259 33.70 7.35 1.54
CA CYS A 259 33.06 8.49 2.22
C CYS A 259 33.75 8.85 3.55
N PHE A 260 34.37 7.87 4.21
CA PHE A 260 35.05 8.05 5.50
C PHE A 260 36.46 8.65 5.37
N GLU A 261 36.97 8.79 4.15
CA GLU A 261 38.22 9.51 3.90
C GLU A 261 38.08 11.00 4.24
N CYS A 262 36.86 11.54 4.22
CA CYS A 262 36.57 12.94 4.51
C CYS A 262 35.49 13.17 5.59
N HIS A 263 34.56 12.23 5.79
CA HIS A 263 33.42 12.39 6.72
C HIS A 263 33.48 11.40 7.90
N SER A 264 32.97 11.79 9.08
CA SER A 264 32.66 10.85 10.17
C SER A 264 31.23 10.32 10.03
N GLY A 265 30.99 9.07 10.42
CA GLY A 265 29.63 8.49 10.45
C GLY A 265 28.72 9.14 11.51
N HIS A 266 29.30 9.60 12.62
CA HIS A 266 28.55 10.21 13.72
C HIS A 266 28.45 11.74 13.59
N SER A 267 29.45 12.37 12.95
CA SER A 267 29.42 13.78 12.56
C SER A 267 29.94 13.97 11.13
N PRO A 268 29.11 13.71 10.11
CA PRO A 268 29.53 13.82 8.72
C PRO A 268 29.81 15.25 8.26
N GLY A 269 29.61 16.27 9.12
CA GLY A 269 30.06 17.64 8.83
C GLY A 269 29.43 18.22 7.57
N ILE A 270 28.10 18.31 7.54
CA ILE A 270 27.33 18.96 6.47
C ILE A 270 26.36 19.98 7.04
#